data_AF-A0A6B2CTW4-F1
#
_entry.id   AF-A0A6B2CTW4-F1
#
_cell.length_a   1.000
_cell.length_b   1.000
_cell.length_c   1.000
_cell.angle_alpha   90.00
_cell.angle_beta   90.00
_cell.angle_gamma   90.00
#
_symmetry.space_group_name_H-M   'P 1'
#
loop_
_entity.id
_entity.type
_entity.pdbx_description
1 polymer ?
#
loop_
_entity_poly.entity_id
_entity_poly.type
_entity_poly.pdbx_seq_one_letter_code
_entity_poly.pdbx_strand_id
1 'polypeptide(L)'
;KIVAIAATSEGVTREEIGRHLWAELRPMWNMPREGFQQLYEKLPGSKPPFEDVWGWTGGNPRMLGRLYENGWDVEEVVLRLMREKRLTAEFVRRWGRWLEVAVEDPDALWTGGAPEELVKELEARNLIVYNMYDRRPSFWIDAPPPERDPGLGIGKNVAWQTPIHREAVRRALESV
;
A
#
# COMPACT_ATOMS: atom_id res chain seq x y z
N LYS A 1 7.46 28.54 21.63
CA LYS A 1 7.10 27.11 21.45
C LYS A 1 7.55 26.70 20.06
N ILE A 2 8.25 25.58 19.92
CA ILE A 2 8.69 25.05 18.62
C ILE A 2 7.75 23.89 18.28
N VAL A 3 7.25 23.87 17.05
CA VAL A 3 6.48 22.75 16.48
C VAL A 3 7.28 22.25 15.28
N ALA A 4 7.58 20.95 15.26
CA ALA A 4 8.19 20.29 14.12
C ALA A 4 7.15 19.36 13.49
N ILE A 5 7.02 19.44 12.16
CA ILE A 5 6.14 18.56 11.38
C ILE A 5 7.03 17.72 10.48
N ALA A 6 6.84 16.41 10.54
CA ALA A 6 7.50 15.44 9.67
C ALA A 6 6.43 14.56 9.01
N ALA A 7 6.69 14.14 7.78
CA ALA A 7 5.86 13.20 7.04
C ALA A 7 6.74 12.06 6.55
N THR A 8 6.26 10.82 6.66
CA THR A 8 6.95 9.62 6.20
C THR A 8 5.93 8.67 5.60
N SER A 9 6.36 7.90 4.60
CA SER A 9 5.58 6.79 4.04
C SER A 9 6.00 5.43 4.61
N GLU A 10 6.89 5.43 5.61
CA GLU A 10 7.49 4.22 6.17
C GLU A 10 6.81 3.77 7.47
N GLY A 11 6.35 2.51 7.50
CA GLY A 11 5.75 1.92 8.70
C GLY A 11 6.71 1.79 9.88
N VAL A 12 8.01 1.60 9.62
CA VAL A 12 9.04 1.48 10.67
C VAL A 12 9.17 2.75 11.50
N THR A 13 9.08 3.93 10.86
CA THR A 13 9.18 5.21 11.57
C THR A 13 8.01 5.42 12.54
N ARG A 14 6.83 4.88 12.21
CA ARG A 14 5.64 4.95 13.08
C ARG A 14 5.91 4.28 14.43
N GLU A 15 6.54 3.11 14.45
CA GLU A 15 6.85 2.41 15.69
C GLU A 15 7.90 3.18 16.52
N GLU A 16 8.97 3.62 15.86
CA GLU A 16 10.09 4.30 16.53
C GLU A 16 9.69 5.63 17.16
N ILE A 17 8.87 6.44 16.48
CA ILE A 17 8.42 7.74 16.99
C ILE A 17 7.18 7.60 17.87
N GLY A 18 6.25 6.72 17.52
CA GLY A 18 4.93 6.60 18.15
C GLY A 18 4.95 6.10 19.59
N ARG A 19 6.04 5.44 20.02
CA ARG A 19 6.23 5.03 21.41
C ARG A 19 6.53 6.19 22.37
N HIS A 20 6.78 7.39 21.86
CA HIS A 20 7.16 8.54 22.67
C HIS A 20 5.98 9.49 22.93
N LEU A 21 5.79 9.91 24.18
CA LEU A 21 4.70 10.80 24.61
C LEU A 21 4.77 12.23 24.07
N TRP A 22 5.89 12.63 23.46
CA TRP A 22 6.06 13.97 22.88
C TRP A 22 5.58 14.06 21.43
N ALA A 23 5.27 12.92 20.79
CA ALA A 23 4.85 12.87 19.39
C ALA A 23 3.36 12.56 19.26
N GLU A 24 2.68 13.29 18.37
CA GLU A 24 1.33 12.95 17.92
C GLU A 24 1.42 12.44 16.49
N LEU A 25 1.02 11.17 16.27
CA LEU A 25 1.00 10.56 14.94
C LEU A 25 -0.42 10.53 14.41
N ARG A 26 -0.61 11.02 13.19
CA ARG A 26 -1.86 10.89 12.45
C ARG A 26 -1.56 10.32 11.07
N PRO A 27 -1.99 9.07 10.77
CA PRO A 27 -1.87 8.53 9.43
C PRO A 27 -2.64 9.35 8.39
N MET A 28 -2.13 9.29 7.17
CA MET A 28 -2.79 9.76 5.96
C MET A 28 -2.96 8.54 5.05
N TRP A 29 -4.16 8.37 4.50
CA TRP A 29 -4.44 7.31 3.53
C TRP A 29 -4.27 7.82 2.10
N ASN A 30 -4.45 6.92 1.13
CA ASN A 30 -4.61 7.30 -0.27
C ASN A 30 -5.82 8.24 -0.45
N MET A 31 -5.82 9.02 -1.55
CA MET A 31 -6.87 10.00 -1.78
C MET A 31 -8.25 9.34 -1.88
N PRO A 32 -9.30 9.98 -1.34
CA PRO A 32 -10.67 9.52 -1.57
C PRO A 32 -11.00 9.56 -3.06
N ARG A 33 -11.96 8.71 -3.46
CA ARG A 33 -12.30 8.47 -4.86
C ARG A 33 -12.60 9.74 -5.64
N GLU A 34 -13.36 10.66 -5.05
CA GLU A 34 -13.74 11.93 -5.67
C GLU A 34 -12.53 12.84 -5.87
N GLY A 35 -11.67 12.96 -4.85
CA GLY A 35 -10.44 13.75 -4.94
C GLY A 35 -9.45 13.18 -5.96
N PHE A 36 -9.34 11.85 -5.99
CA PHE A 36 -8.50 11.16 -6.97
C PHE A 36 -9.04 11.31 -8.39
N GLN A 37 -10.36 11.27 -8.59
CA GLN A 37 -10.99 11.52 -9.89
C GLN A 37 -10.69 12.93 -10.39
N GLN A 38 -10.80 13.94 -9.53
CA GLN A 38 -10.43 15.32 -9.90
C GLN A 38 -8.97 15.42 -10.33
N LEU A 39 -8.05 14.75 -9.63
CA LEU A 39 -6.63 14.70 -10.01
C LEU A 39 -6.43 14.00 -11.36
N TYR A 40 -7.05 12.84 -11.55
CA TYR A 40 -7.00 12.07 -12.79
C TYR A 40 -7.52 12.89 -13.99
N GLU A 41 -8.62 13.64 -13.82
CA GLU A 41 -9.22 14.47 -14.87
C GLU A 41 -8.28 15.58 -15.36
N LYS A 42 -7.39 16.08 -14.51
CA LYS A 42 -6.39 17.10 -14.87
C LYS A 42 -5.23 16.57 -15.71
N LEU A 43 -5.00 15.25 -15.74
CA LEU A 43 -3.93 14.67 -16.56
C LEU A 43 -4.24 14.83 -18.06
N PRO A 44 -3.32 15.38 -18.86
CA PRO A 44 -3.53 15.56 -20.30
C PRO A 44 -3.22 14.28 -21.08
N GLY A 45 -3.79 14.18 -22.28
CA GLY A 45 -3.56 13.05 -23.20
C GLY A 45 -4.58 11.93 -23.07
N SER A 46 -4.41 10.89 -23.90
CA SER A 46 -5.23 9.68 -23.83
C SER A 46 -4.94 8.92 -22.54
N LYS A 47 -5.99 8.37 -21.92
CA LYS A 47 -5.93 7.72 -20.62
C LYS A 47 -6.97 6.60 -20.51
N PRO A 48 -6.65 5.48 -19.84
CA PRO A 48 -7.59 4.38 -19.58
C PRO A 48 -8.81 4.88 -18.79
N PRO A 49 -9.93 4.14 -18.80
CA PRO A 49 -11.08 4.41 -17.94
C PRO A 49 -10.68 4.66 -16.49
N PHE A 50 -11.36 5.60 -15.83
CA PHE A 50 -11.08 5.95 -14.44
C PHE A 50 -11.15 4.74 -13.50
N GLU A 51 -12.14 3.86 -13.68
CA GLU A 51 -12.30 2.67 -12.84
C GLU A 51 -11.08 1.73 -12.88
N ASP A 52 -10.43 1.60 -14.03
CA ASP A 52 -9.23 0.78 -14.17
C ASP A 52 -8.07 1.41 -13.38
N VAL A 53 -7.87 2.72 -13.55
CA VAL A 53 -6.83 3.46 -12.84
C VAL A 53 -7.07 3.48 -11.32
N TRP A 54 -8.32 3.62 -10.90
CA TRP A 54 -8.72 3.47 -9.50
C TRP A 54 -8.41 2.07 -8.98
N GLY A 55 -8.78 1.03 -9.74
CA GLY A 55 -8.53 -0.37 -9.41
C GLY A 55 -7.05 -0.73 -9.29
N TRP A 56 -6.16 -0.06 -10.03
CA TRP A 56 -4.72 -0.27 -9.94
C TRP A 56 -4.04 0.52 -8.81
N THR A 57 -4.52 1.73 -8.54
CA THR A 57 -3.83 2.68 -7.65
C THR A 57 -4.44 2.76 -6.25
N GLY A 58 -5.72 2.43 -6.09
CA GLY A 58 -6.46 2.61 -4.85
C GLY A 58 -6.44 4.05 -4.34
N GLY A 59 -6.40 5.02 -5.26
CA GLY A 59 -6.33 6.45 -4.94
C GLY A 59 -4.93 7.00 -4.67
N ASN A 60 -3.86 6.22 -4.91
CA ASN A 60 -2.49 6.65 -4.63
C ASN A 60 -1.94 7.60 -5.72
N PRO A 61 -1.64 8.87 -5.41
CA PRO A 61 -1.18 9.83 -6.43
C PRO A 61 0.18 9.50 -7.03
N ARG A 62 1.07 8.86 -6.26
CA ARG A 62 2.39 8.44 -6.74
C ARG A 62 2.26 7.31 -7.77
N MET A 63 1.37 6.34 -7.53
CA MET A 63 1.12 5.28 -8.51
C MET A 63 0.43 5.80 -9.76
N LEU A 64 -0.48 6.78 -9.62
CA LEU A 64 -1.05 7.48 -10.78
C LEU A 64 0.04 8.14 -11.62
N GLY A 65 0.97 8.86 -11.00
CA GLY A 65 2.11 9.47 -11.68
C GLY A 65 2.97 8.44 -12.41
N ARG A 66 3.28 7.30 -11.75
CA ARG A 66 4.05 6.23 -12.39
C ARG A 66 3.35 5.62 -13.59
N LEU A 67 2.05 5.35 -13.50
CA LEU A 67 1.28 4.86 -14.64
C LEU A 67 1.31 5.88 -15.78
N TYR A 68 1.10 7.15 -15.48
CA TYR A 68 1.13 8.22 -16.48
C TYR A 68 2.49 8.34 -17.18
N GLU A 69 3.59 8.37 -16.40
CA GLU A 69 4.96 8.46 -16.90
C GLU A 69 5.39 7.25 -17.75
N ASN A 70 4.77 6.08 -17.53
CA ASN A 70 5.02 4.86 -18.31
C ASN A 70 3.94 4.61 -19.37
N GLY A 71 3.22 5.66 -19.80
CA GLY A 71 2.25 5.54 -20.90
C GLY A 71 1.11 4.58 -20.61
N TRP A 72 0.74 4.43 -19.34
CA TRP A 72 -0.27 3.50 -18.83
C TRP A 72 0.10 2.01 -18.95
N ASP A 73 1.39 1.70 -19.13
CA ASP A 73 1.89 0.33 -19.08
C ASP A 73 1.93 -0.17 -17.62
N VAL A 74 0.84 -0.84 -17.22
CA VAL A 74 0.69 -1.41 -15.88
C VAL A 74 1.75 -2.48 -15.62
N GLU A 75 2.09 -3.28 -16.63
CA GLU A 75 3.04 -4.39 -16.52
C GLU A 75 4.45 -3.87 -16.25
N GLU A 76 4.86 -2.83 -16.96
CA GLU A 76 6.14 -2.16 -16.70
C GLU A 76 6.21 -1.58 -15.27
N VAL A 77 5.12 -0.98 -14.78
CA VAL A 77 5.06 -0.46 -13.39
C VAL A 77 5.14 -1.60 -12.36
N VAL A 78 4.45 -2.72 -12.60
CA VAL A 78 4.51 -3.92 -11.76
C VAL A 78 5.92 -4.48 -11.71
N LEU A 79 6.57 -4.69 -12.87
CA LEU A 79 7.94 -5.22 -12.95
C LEU A 79 8.96 -4.31 -12.27
N ARG A 80 8.82 -2.98 -12.41
CA ARG A 80 9.67 -2.02 -11.68
C ARG A 80 9.47 -2.12 -10.18
N LEU A 81 8.22 -2.19 -9.73
CA LEU A 81 7.92 -2.37 -8.30
C LEU A 81 8.50 -3.66 -7.74
N MET A 82 8.42 -4.77 -8.47
CA MET A 82 9.06 -6.03 -8.04
C MET A 82 10.56 -5.84 -7.75
N ARG A 83 11.27 -5.12 -8.63
CA ARG A 83 12.70 -4.81 -8.44
C ARG A 83 12.94 -3.87 -7.26
N GLU A 84 12.20 -2.76 -7.19
CA GLU A 84 12.32 -1.77 -6.11
C GLU A 84 12.06 -2.37 -4.73
N LYS A 85 11.06 -3.26 -4.64
CA LYS A 85 10.63 -3.95 -3.42
C LYS A 85 11.43 -5.22 -3.13
N ARG A 86 12.41 -5.53 -3.98
CA ARG A 86 13.32 -6.69 -3.89
C ARG A 86 12.55 -8.00 -3.77
N LEU A 87 11.48 -8.17 -4.53
CA LEU A 87 10.69 -9.40 -4.61
C LEU A 87 11.47 -10.48 -5.38
N THR A 88 12.60 -10.91 -4.82
CA THR A 88 13.50 -11.90 -5.42
C THR A 88 12.92 -13.31 -5.32
N ALA A 89 13.40 -14.23 -6.16
CA ALA A 89 13.01 -15.63 -6.08
C ALA A 89 13.31 -16.26 -4.71
N GLU A 90 14.37 -15.81 -4.02
CA GLU A 90 14.67 -16.25 -2.65
C GLU A 90 13.61 -15.78 -1.65
N PHE A 91 13.21 -14.50 -1.73
CA PHE A 91 12.15 -13.96 -0.87
C PHE A 91 10.84 -14.72 -1.07
N VAL A 92 10.48 -14.98 -2.33
CA VAL A 92 9.29 -15.75 -2.70
C VAL A 92 9.39 -17.19 -2.22
N ARG A 93 10.52 -17.90 -2.42
CA ARG A 93 10.68 -19.27 -1.91
C ARG A 93 10.56 -19.34 -0.38
N ARG A 94 11.09 -18.36 0.32
CA ARG A 94 11.07 -18.31 1.78
C ARG A 94 9.65 -18.08 2.32
N TRP A 95 8.89 -17.19 1.69
CA TRP A 95 7.63 -16.69 2.23
C TRP A 95 6.38 -17.05 1.41
N GLY A 96 6.53 -17.78 0.31
CA GLY A 96 5.51 -18.01 -0.72
C GLY A 96 4.17 -18.47 -0.18
N ARG A 97 4.16 -19.51 0.67
CA ARG A 97 2.93 -20.02 1.32
C ARG A 97 2.13 -18.92 2.03
N TRP A 98 2.80 -17.96 2.68
CA TRP A 98 2.13 -16.87 3.38
C TRP A 98 1.69 -15.78 2.41
N LEU A 99 2.52 -15.48 1.42
CA LEU A 99 2.22 -14.48 0.38
C LEU A 99 1.04 -14.90 -0.49
N GLU A 100 0.92 -16.18 -0.84
CA GLU A 100 -0.22 -16.76 -1.59
C GLU A 100 -1.55 -16.49 -0.89
N VAL A 101 -1.61 -16.65 0.43
CA VAL A 101 -2.82 -16.37 1.19
C VAL A 101 -3.03 -14.86 1.33
N ALA A 102 -1.96 -14.10 1.58
CA ALA A 102 -2.02 -12.66 1.81
C ALA A 102 -2.41 -11.84 0.56
N VAL A 103 -2.09 -12.32 -0.66
CA VAL A 103 -2.55 -11.65 -1.89
C VAL A 103 -4.06 -11.72 -2.03
N GLU A 104 -4.70 -12.77 -1.52
CA GLU A 104 -6.15 -12.92 -1.52
C GLU A 104 -6.80 -12.22 -0.32
N ASP A 105 -6.23 -12.36 0.87
CA ASP A 105 -6.68 -11.67 2.09
C ASP A 105 -5.49 -11.17 2.93
N PRO A 106 -5.18 -9.85 2.93
CA PRO A 106 -4.04 -9.32 3.68
C PRO A 106 -4.17 -9.54 5.20
N ASP A 107 -5.38 -9.68 5.73
CA ASP A 107 -5.59 -9.95 7.16
C ASP A 107 -5.07 -11.33 7.60
N ALA A 108 -4.76 -12.23 6.66
CA ALA A 108 -4.05 -13.47 6.97
C ALA A 108 -2.68 -13.23 7.62
N LEU A 109 -2.05 -12.07 7.36
CA LEU A 109 -0.82 -11.65 8.02
C LEU A 109 -1.04 -11.23 9.49
N TRP A 110 -2.28 -10.95 9.89
CA TRP A 110 -2.63 -10.61 11.27
C TRP A 110 -3.11 -11.82 12.08
N THR A 111 -4.02 -12.62 11.51
CA THR A 111 -4.68 -13.73 12.22
C THR A 111 -4.08 -15.10 11.93
N GLY A 112 -3.38 -15.26 10.81
CA GLY A 112 -3.01 -16.57 10.24
C GLY A 112 -1.77 -17.22 10.85
N GLY A 113 -1.15 -16.62 11.88
CA GLY A 113 0.12 -17.12 12.43
C GLY A 113 1.33 -16.85 11.53
N ALA A 114 1.21 -15.85 10.63
CA ALA A 114 2.33 -15.40 9.81
C ALA A 114 3.53 -15.03 10.72
N PRO A 115 4.76 -15.46 10.36
CA PRO A 115 5.94 -15.13 11.15
C PRO A 115 6.13 -13.61 11.26
N GLU A 116 6.44 -13.13 12.46
CA GLU A 116 6.68 -11.70 12.71
C GLU A 116 7.80 -11.14 11.81
N GLU A 117 8.81 -11.97 11.50
CA GLU A 117 9.88 -11.63 10.57
C GLU A 117 9.35 -11.26 9.17
N LEU A 118 8.39 -12.04 8.64
CA LEU A 118 7.77 -11.74 7.35
C LEU A 118 7.02 -10.40 7.40
N VAL A 119 6.24 -10.17 8.45
CA VAL A 119 5.49 -8.91 8.60
C VAL A 119 6.43 -7.71 8.63
N LYS A 120 7.51 -7.80 9.42
CA LYS A 120 8.55 -6.77 9.47
C LYS A 120 9.23 -6.56 8.13
N GLU A 121 9.55 -7.62 7.39
CA GLU A 121 10.12 -7.50 6.05
C GLU A 121 9.15 -6.81 5.07
N LEU A 122 7.86 -7.16 5.10
CA LEU A 122 6.84 -6.54 4.23
C LEU A 122 6.62 -5.06 4.55
N GLU A 123 6.59 -4.70 5.84
CA GLU A 123 6.46 -3.30 6.27
C GLU A 123 7.74 -2.50 5.92
N ALA A 124 8.93 -3.04 6.17
CA ALA A 124 10.20 -2.40 5.84
C ALA A 124 10.39 -2.19 4.33
N ARG A 125 9.85 -3.09 3.50
CA ARG A 125 9.83 -2.93 2.04
C ARG A 125 8.73 -1.97 1.56
N ASN A 126 7.89 -1.46 2.46
CA ASN A 126 6.70 -0.66 2.13
C ASN A 126 5.81 -1.41 1.13
N LEU A 127 5.46 -2.66 1.43
CA LEU A 127 4.48 -3.46 0.68
C LEU A 127 3.10 -3.43 1.34
N ILE A 128 3.08 -3.42 2.67
CA ILE A 128 1.85 -3.41 3.46
C ILE A 128 1.79 -2.22 4.42
N VAL A 129 0.58 -1.94 4.90
CA VAL A 129 0.33 -1.21 6.15
C VAL A 129 -0.17 -2.23 7.14
N TYR A 130 0.59 -2.45 8.22
CA TYR A 130 0.25 -3.40 9.27
C TYR A 130 -0.32 -2.69 10.50
N ASN A 131 -1.11 -3.38 11.32
CA ASN A 131 -1.73 -2.82 12.53
C ASN A 131 -2.46 -1.50 12.23
N MET A 132 -3.44 -1.57 11.32
CA MET A 132 -4.23 -0.41 10.89
C MET A 132 -4.86 0.31 12.08
N TYR A 133 -4.82 1.65 12.03
CA TYR A 133 -5.50 2.47 13.02
C TYR A 133 -7.01 2.26 12.97
N ASP A 134 -7.65 2.52 14.10
CA ASP A 134 -9.10 2.71 14.16
C ASP A 134 -9.53 3.77 13.14
N ARG A 135 -10.61 3.49 12.40
CA ARG A 135 -11.10 4.33 11.29
C ARG A 135 -12.02 5.44 11.77
N ARG A 136 -12.03 5.76 13.06
CA ARG A 136 -12.61 7.02 13.56
C ARG A 136 -11.89 8.20 12.89
N PRO A 137 -12.62 9.17 12.29
CA PRO A 137 -12.02 10.29 11.57
C PRO A 137 -11.00 11.09 12.39
N SER A 138 -11.14 11.15 13.72
CA SER A 138 -10.19 11.85 14.59
C SER A 138 -8.78 11.26 14.64
N PHE A 139 -8.58 10.01 14.19
CA PHE A 139 -7.27 9.37 14.12
C PHE A 139 -6.53 9.66 12.82
N TRP A 140 -7.16 10.28 11.83
CA TRP A 140 -6.62 10.45 10.49
C TRP A 140 -6.48 11.93 10.15
N ILE A 141 -5.53 12.26 9.27
CA ILE A 141 -5.40 13.64 8.73
C ILE A 141 -6.57 13.98 7.80
N ASP A 142 -7.10 12.98 7.10
CA ASP A 142 -8.21 13.08 6.15
C ASP A 142 -9.10 11.82 6.27
N ALA A 143 -9.83 11.46 5.21
CA ALA A 143 -10.66 10.27 5.17
C ALA A 143 -9.85 8.97 5.46
N PRO A 144 -10.29 8.16 6.43
CA PRO A 144 -9.73 6.83 6.64
C PRO A 144 -10.12 5.90 5.48
N PRO A 145 -9.37 4.80 5.27
CA PRO A 145 -9.82 3.74 4.36
C PRO A 145 -11.13 3.10 4.83
N PRO A 146 -11.86 2.41 3.93
CA PRO A 146 -12.97 1.56 4.33
C PRO A 146 -12.52 0.48 5.34
N GLU A 147 -13.48 -0.06 6.10
CA GLU A 147 -13.23 -1.19 7.02
C GLU A 147 -12.63 -2.39 6.29
N ARG A 148 -13.13 -2.69 5.08
CA ARG A 148 -12.61 -3.73 4.21
C ARG A 148 -12.95 -3.42 2.76
N ASP A 149 -11.99 -3.60 1.88
CA ASP A 149 -12.17 -3.58 0.42
C ASP A 149 -11.17 -4.56 -0.22
N PRO A 150 -11.58 -5.82 -0.46
CA PRO A 150 -10.70 -6.81 -1.07
C PRO A 150 -10.28 -6.44 -2.49
N GLY A 151 -11.11 -5.68 -3.22
CA GLY A 151 -10.78 -5.21 -4.56
C GLY A 151 -9.53 -4.34 -4.54
N LEU A 152 -9.43 -3.45 -3.55
CA LEU A 152 -8.28 -2.58 -3.34
C LEU A 152 -7.16 -3.18 -2.47
N GLY A 153 -7.34 -4.41 -1.97
CA GLY A 153 -6.37 -5.05 -1.08
C GLY A 153 -6.37 -4.48 0.33
N ILE A 154 -7.51 -4.01 0.81
CA ILE A 154 -7.70 -3.42 2.14
C ILE A 154 -8.40 -4.45 3.04
N GLY A 155 -7.69 -4.98 4.03
CA GLY A 155 -8.26 -5.74 5.13
C GLY A 155 -8.60 -4.85 6.32
N LYS A 156 -9.10 -5.46 7.39
CA LYS A 156 -9.45 -4.79 8.64
C LYS A 156 -8.21 -4.33 9.40
N ASN A 157 -7.19 -5.18 9.50
CA ASN A 157 -5.98 -4.92 10.29
C ASN A 157 -4.75 -4.71 9.41
N VAL A 158 -4.77 -5.24 8.19
CA VAL A 158 -3.65 -5.17 7.25
C VAL A 158 -4.17 -4.76 5.88
N ALA A 159 -3.43 -3.92 5.18
CA ALA A 159 -3.71 -3.55 3.80
C ALA A 159 -2.44 -3.59 2.96
N TRP A 160 -2.58 -3.88 1.67
CA TRP A 160 -1.53 -3.58 0.70
C TRP A 160 -1.41 -2.06 0.53
N GLN A 161 -0.19 -1.56 0.28
CA GLN A 161 0.03 -0.13 0.08
C GLN A 161 -0.79 0.43 -1.08
N THR A 162 -0.86 -0.32 -2.19
CA THR A 162 -1.80 -0.11 -3.29
C THR A 162 -2.14 -1.45 -3.96
N PRO A 163 -3.19 -1.51 -4.79
CA PRO A 163 -3.52 -2.72 -5.54
C PRO A 163 -2.38 -3.22 -6.45
N ILE A 164 -1.62 -2.32 -7.08
CA ILE A 164 -0.42 -2.71 -7.85
C ILE A 164 0.67 -3.35 -6.94
N HIS A 165 0.82 -2.95 -5.67
CA HIS A 165 1.79 -3.63 -4.79
C HIS A 165 1.40 -5.08 -4.54
N ARG A 166 0.10 -5.36 -4.36
CA ARG A 166 -0.44 -6.73 -4.31
C ARG A 166 -0.13 -7.47 -5.61
N GLU A 167 -0.36 -6.83 -6.76
CA GLU A 167 -0.12 -7.45 -8.06
C GLU A 167 1.37 -7.76 -8.28
N ALA A 168 2.28 -6.91 -7.83
CA ALA A 168 3.71 -7.19 -7.87
C ALA A 168 4.08 -8.43 -7.04
N VAL A 169 3.44 -8.65 -5.90
CA VAL A 169 3.63 -9.88 -5.11
C VAL A 169 3.04 -11.10 -5.82
N ARG A 170 1.82 -10.98 -6.38
CA ARG A 170 1.20 -12.04 -7.17
C ARG A 170 2.09 -12.46 -8.34
N ARG A 171 2.58 -11.50 -9.12
CA ARG A 171 3.47 -11.77 -10.25
C ARG A 171 4.80 -12.40 -9.82
N ALA A 172 5.33 -11.99 -8.67
CA ALA A 172 6.54 -12.60 -8.13
C ALA A 172 6.33 -14.07 -7.74
N LEU A 173 5.14 -14.44 -7.23
CA LEU A 173 4.77 -15.82 -6.93
C LEU A 173 4.68 -16.69 -8.19
N GLU A 174 4.12 -16.15 -9.28
CA GLU A 174 4.00 -16.85 -10.56
C GLU A 174 5.34 -17.06 -11.29
N SER A 175 6.38 -16.30 -10.90
CA SER A 175 7.69 -16.29 -11.57
C SER A 175 8.69 -17.30 -11.00
N VAL A 176 8.31 -18.13 -10.03
CA VAL A 176 9.18 -19.05 -9.27
C VAL A 176 8.58 -20.45 -9.24
#